data_AF-A0A5N6IZ06-F1
#
_entry.id   AF-A0A5N6IZ06-F1
#
_cell.length_a   1.000
_cell.length_b   1.000
_cell.length_c   1.000
_cell.angle_alpha   90.00
_cell.angle_beta   90.00
_cell.angle_gamma   90.00
#
_symmetry.space_group_name_H-M   'P 1'
#
loop_
_entity.id
_entity.type
_entity.pdbx_description
1 polymer ?
#
loop_
_entity_poly.entity_id
_entity_poly.type
_entity_poly.pdbx_seq_one_letter_code
_entity_poly.pdbx_strand_id
1 'polypeptide(L)'
;MAGAVSDSCLELTNDVQWLTTVVTAPDCFRYLPACLPSPDHPTTASLIISLVSLTCDLSTVFRGLIRRNAVYLTAIFTSAFAFEIAYDSASNRIWDAMNRGRQWKDIKHQYMVKDEEDDE
;
A
#
# COMPACT_ATOMS: atom_id res chain seq x y z
N MET A 1 15.99 -29.49 -45.10
CA MET A 1 15.75 -29.93 -43.71
C MET A 1 15.56 -28.76 -42.72
N ALA A 2 15.31 -27.52 -43.19
CA ALA A 2 15.13 -26.35 -42.32
C ALA A 2 13.65 -26.03 -41.97
N GLY A 3 12.67 -26.69 -42.60
CA GLY A 3 11.24 -26.42 -42.37
C GLY A 3 10.68 -27.06 -41.09
N ALA A 4 11.09 -28.29 -40.77
CA ALA A 4 10.53 -29.04 -39.64
C ALA A 4 10.92 -28.46 -38.26
N VAL A 5 12.04 -27.73 -38.16
CA VAL A 5 12.47 -27.12 -36.89
C VAL A 5 11.64 -25.88 -36.54
N SER A 6 11.16 -25.14 -37.55
CA SER A 6 10.35 -23.93 -37.33
C SER A 6 8.93 -24.29 -36.91
N ASP A 7 8.36 -25.36 -37.46
CA ASP A 7 7.01 -25.84 -37.10
C ASP A 7 6.95 -26.32 -35.64
N SER A 8 7.97 -27.05 -35.16
CA SER A 8 8.04 -27.47 -33.75
C SER A 8 8.20 -26.32 -32.76
N CYS A 9 8.91 -25.24 -33.13
CA CYS A 9 9.01 -24.05 -32.29
C CYS A 9 7.68 -23.27 -32.23
N LEU A 10 6.90 -23.26 -33.32
CA LEU A 10 5.60 -22.60 -33.38
C LEU A 10 4.53 -23.34 -32.56
N GLU A 11 4.52 -24.68 -32.59
CA GLU A 11 3.63 -25.48 -31.74
C GLU A 11 3.94 -25.29 -30.25
N LEU A 12 5.23 -25.32 -29.85
CA LEU A 12 5.62 -25.08 -28.46
C LEU A 12 5.17 -23.71 -27.94
N THR A 13 5.20 -22.66 -28.78
CA THR A 13 4.73 -21.32 -28.37
C THR A 13 3.21 -21.23 -28.19
N ASN A 14 2.43 -22.00 -28.96
CA ASN A 14 0.97 -22.04 -28.82
C ASN A 14 0.54 -22.88 -27.59
N ASP A 15 1.29 -23.94 -27.28
CA ASP A 15 1.02 -24.83 -26.13
C ASP A 15 1.30 -24.19 -24.76
N VAL A 16 2.18 -23.19 -24.66
CA VAL A 16 2.32 -22.42 -23.40
C VAL A 16 1.38 -21.21 -23.33
N GLN A 17 0.77 -20.81 -24.46
CA GLN A 17 -0.04 -19.60 -24.54
C GLN A 17 -1.35 -19.74 -23.74
N TRP A 18 -1.96 -20.93 -23.72
CA TRP A 18 -3.15 -21.21 -22.91
C TRP A 18 -2.82 -21.26 -21.41
N LEU A 19 -1.64 -21.75 -21.02
CA LEU A 19 -1.17 -21.76 -19.64
C LEU A 19 -0.94 -20.34 -19.11
N THR A 20 -0.35 -19.47 -19.93
CA THR A 20 -0.21 -18.04 -19.58
C THR A 20 -1.56 -17.33 -19.51
N THR A 21 -2.53 -17.67 -20.36
CA THR A 21 -3.86 -17.04 -20.34
C THR A 21 -4.65 -17.47 -19.09
N VAL A 22 -4.50 -18.72 -18.65
CA VAL A 22 -5.13 -19.27 -17.44
C VAL A 22 -4.46 -18.73 -16.17
N VAL A 23 -3.14 -18.55 -16.15
CA VAL A 23 -2.40 -18.06 -14.97
C VAL A 23 -2.52 -16.54 -14.77
N THR A 24 -2.86 -15.77 -15.81
CA THR A 24 -2.90 -14.30 -15.75
C THR A 24 -4.31 -13.71 -15.72
N ALA A 25 -5.36 -14.53 -15.82
CA ALA A 25 -6.72 -14.07 -15.55
C ALA A 25 -7.01 -14.23 -14.04
N PRO A 26 -7.25 -13.16 -13.27
CA PRO A 26 -7.64 -13.31 -11.88
C PRO A 26 -8.96 -14.08 -11.82
N ASP A 27 -8.91 -15.30 -11.27
CA ASP A 27 -9.99 -16.30 -11.21
C ASP A 27 -11.31 -15.81 -10.56
N CYS A 28 -11.31 -14.63 -9.94
CA CYS A 28 -12.49 -14.01 -9.36
C CYS A 28 -13.52 -13.51 -10.40
N PHE A 29 -13.16 -13.42 -11.69
CA PHE A 29 -14.11 -13.03 -12.74
C PHE A 29 -15.00 -14.17 -13.27
N ARG A 30 -14.66 -15.44 -13.01
CA ARG A 30 -15.41 -16.59 -13.55
C ARG A 30 -16.71 -16.92 -12.81
N TYR A 31 -16.90 -16.38 -11.61
CA TYR A 31 -18.05 -16.71 -10.74
C TYR A 31 -19.02 -15.53 -10.51
N LEU A 32 -18.88 -14.42 -11.24
CA LEU A 32 -19.85 -13.32 -11.16
C LEU A 32 -21.13 -13.71 -11.93
N PRO A 33 -22.30 -13.84 -11.26
CA PRO A 33 -23.55 -14.10 -11.96
C PRO A 33 -23.89 -12.91 -12.87
N ALA A 34 -24.25 -13.23 -14.11
CA ALA A 34 -24.56 -12.31 -15.20
C ALA A 34 -25.89 -11.54 -15.01
N CYS A 35 -26.04 -10.83 -13.89
CA CYS A 35 -27.12 -9.87 -13.67
C CYS A 35 -26.54 -8.51 -13.27
N LEU A 36 -25.81 -7.87 -14.19
CA LEU A 36 -25.56 -6.44 -14.11
C LEU A 36 -26.75 -5.71 -14.75
N PRO A 37 -27.44 -4.79 -14.05
CA PRO A 37 -28.42 -3.92 -14.68
C PRO A 37 -27.73 -3.06 -15.76
N SER A 38 -28.49 -2.73 -16.81
CA SER A 38 -27.97 -2.18 -18.06
C SER A 38 -27.07 -0.94 -17.90
N PRO A 39 -26.04 -0.80 -18.76
CA PRO A 39 -25.08 0.30 -18.71
C PRO A 39 -25.61 1.51 -19.49
N ASP A 40 -26.50 2.29 -18.89
CA ASP A 40 -26.99 3.53 -19.48
C ASP A 40 -26.66 4.77 -18.63
N HIS A 41 -25.78 4.64 -17.63
CA HIS A 41 -25.30 5.77 -16.83
C HIS A 41 -23.76 5.81 -16.69
N PRO A 42 -23.09 6.93 -17.06
CA PRO A 42 -21.62 7.06 -17.09
C PRO A 42 -20.92 6.93 -15.73
N THR A 43 -21.68 6.95 -14.63
CA THR A 43 -21.14 6.83 -13.27
C THR A 43 -20.78 5.39 -12.89
N THR A 44 -21.44 4.37 -13.45
CA THR A 44 -21.26 2.97 -13.04
C THR A 44 -19.97 2.36 -13.61
N ALA A 45 -19.58 2.71 -14.84
CA ALA A 45 -18.33 2.27 -15.44
C ALA A 45 -17.10 2.81 -14.68
N SER A 46 -17.17 4.06 -14.21
CA SER A 46 -16.09 4.71 -13.47
C SER A 46 -15.81 4.04 -12.11
N LEU A 47 -16.84 3.58 -11.41
CA LEU A 47 -16.70 2.88 -10.13
C LEU A 47 -16.08 1.49 -10.30
N ILE A 48 -16.44 0.76 -11.37
CA ILE A 48 -15.88 -0.57 -11.65
C ILE A 48 -14.40 -0.47 -12.03
N ILE A 49 -14.02 0.51 -12.87
CA ILE A 49 -12.61 0.73 -13.25
C ILE A 49 -11.75 1.10 -12.03
N SER A 50 -12.29 1.89 -11.11
CA SER A 50 -11.60 2.29 -9.87
C SER A 50 -11.41 1.12 -8.90
N LEU A 51 -12.43 0.27 -8.73
CA LEU A 51 -12.36 -0.96 -7.91
C LEU A 51 -11.38 -2.00 -8.50
N VAL A 52 -11.28 -2.11 -9.83
CA VAL A 52 -10.35 -3.03 -10.50
C VAL A 52 -8.90 -2.55 -10.36
N SER A 53 -8.61 -1.25 -10.49
CA SER A 53 -7.26 -0.72 -10.26
C SER A 53 -6.82 -0.93 -8.80
N LEU A 54 -7.70 -0.61 -7.84
CA LEU A 54 -7.42 -0.78 -6.41
C LEU A 54 -7.13 -2.25 -6.03
N THR A 55 -7.80 -3.20 -6.66
CA THR A 55 -7.60 -4.64 -6.40
C THR A 55 -6.35 -5.21 -7.09
N CYS A 56 -5.95 -4.67 -8.24
CA CYS A 56 -4.68 -4.99 -8.92
C CYS A 56 -3.44 -4.48 -8.16
N ASP A 57 -3.53 -3.29 -7.56
CA ASP A 57 -2.39 -2.71 -6.83
C ASP A 57 -2.13 -3.47 -5.53
N LEU A 58 -3.18 -3.79 -4.76
CA LEU A 58 -3.06 -4.53 -3.51
C LEU A 58 -2.52 -5.95 -3.73
N SER A 59 -2.91 -6.61 -4.81
CA SER A 59 -2.44 -7.96 -5.15
C SER A 59 -0.98 -7.97 -5.58
N THR A 60 -0.49 -6.90 -6.21
CA THR A 60 0.94 -6.74 -6.56
C THR A 60 1.79 -6.53 -5.30
N VAL A 61 1.35 -5.67 -4.38
CA VAL A 61 2.02 -5.43 -3.09
C VAL A 61 2.05 -6.71 -2.24
N PHE A 62 0.92 -7.43 -2.15
CA PHE A 62 0.82 -8.69 -1.41
C PHE A 62 1.76 -9.77 -1.96
N ARG A 63 1.80 -9.96 -3.29
CA ARG A 63 2.69 -10.92 -3.94
C ARG A 63 4.17 -10.56 -3.75
N GLY A 64 4.51 -9.27 -3.75
CA GLY A 64 5.88 -8.77 -3.59
C GLY A 64 6.40 -8.83 -2.15
N LEU A 65 5.60 -8.40 -1.18
CA LEU A 65 6.03 -8.22 0.21
C LEU A 65 5.71 -9.41 1.11
N ILE A 66 4.54 -10.04 0.95
CA ILE A 66 4.02 -11.02 1.94
C ILE A 66 4.34 -12.46 1.53
N ARG A 67 4.40 -12.77 0.23
CA ARG A 67 4.69 -14.15 -0.23
C ARG A 67 6.13 -14.58 0.04
N ARG A 68 7.07 -13.64 0.19
CA ARG A 68 8.50 -13.92 0.43
C ARG A 68 8.79 -13.80 1.93
N ASN A 69 8.96 -14.93 2.62
CA ASN A 69 9.21 -14.98 4.08
C ASN A 69 10.30 -14.02 4.56
N ALA A 70 11.41 -13.92 3.82
CA ALA A 70 12.50 -12.99 4.15
C ALA A 70 12.07 -11.51 4.02
N VAL A 71 11.37 -11.16 2.94
CA VAL A 71 10.89 -9.79 2.70
C VAL A 71 9.86 -9.40 3.75
N TYR A 72 8.95 -10.31 4.10
CA TYR A 72 7.92 -10.09 5.11
C TYR A 72 8.50 -9.68 6.47
N LEU A 73 9.46 -10.44 7.00
CA LEU A 73 10.09 -10.14 8.29
C LEU A 73 10.88 -8.83 8.24
N THR A 74 11.64 -8.59 7.16
CA THR A 74 12.40 -7.33 7.01
C THR A 74 11.48 -6.12 6.88
N ALA A 75 10.35 -6.27 6.19
CA ALA A 75 9.35 -5.22 6.03
C ALA A 75 8.73 -4.87 7.39
N ILE A 76 8.38 -5.87 8.20
CA ILE A 76 7.84 -5.65 9.54
C ILE A 76 8.86 -4.92 10.43
N PHE A 77 10.10 -5.39 10.50
CA PHE A 77 11.11 -4.71 11.33
C PHE A 77 11.41 -3.30 10.86
N THR A 78 11.58 -3.10 9.54
CA THR A 78 11.80 -1.76 8.97
C THR A 78 10.60 -0.85 9.26
N SER A 79 9.38 -1.37 9.10
CA SER A 79 8.16 -0.62 9.39
C SER A 79 8.03 -0.27 10.87
N ALA A 80 8.45 -1.16 11.78
CA ALA A 80 8.42 -0.88 13.22
C ALA A 80 9.34 0.28 13.60
N PHE A 81 10.57 0.31 13.07
CA PHE A 81 11.48 1.45 13.29
C PHE A 81 10.99 2.75 12.65
N ALA A 82 10.45 2.67 11.44
CA ALA A 82 9.87 3.84 10.78
C ALA A 82 8.62 4.35 11.53
N PHE A 83 7.80 3.43 12.03
CA PHE A 83 6.60 3.74 12.79
C PHE A 83 6.94 4.36 14.14
N GLU A 84 7.95 3.85 14.86
CA GLU A 84 8.42 4.44 16.12
C GLU A 84 8.73 5.94 15.96
N ILE A 85 9.59 6.29 15.00
CA ILE A 85 9.99 7.68 14.75
C ILE A 85 8.78 8.55 14.36
N ALA A 86 7.93 8.04 13.46
CA ALA A 86 6.76 8.77 12.98
C ALA A 86 5.73 8.96 14.10
N TYR A 87 5.47 7.92 14.89
CA TYR A 87 4.48 7.89 15.95
C TYR A 87 4.90 8.79 17.11
N ASP A 88 6.16 8.75 17.55
CA ASP A 88 6.65 9.64 18.60
C ASP A 88 6.55 11.11 18.21
N SER A 89 6.94 11.45 16.97
CA SER A 89 6.86 12.83 16.49
C SER A 89 5.41 13.30 16.35
N ALA A 90 4.55 12.46 15.77
CA ALA A 90 3.13 12.78 15.58
C ALA A 90 2.40 12.91 16.93
N SER A 91 2.64 11.98 17.85
CA SER A 91 1.99 11.93 19.17
C SER A 91 2.40 13.13 20.04
N ASN A 92 3.69 13.49 20.04
CA ASN A 92 4.14 14.70 20.72
C ASN A 92 3.52 15.96 20.11
N ARG A 93 3.42 16.05 18.78
CA ARG A 93 2.79 17.21 18.11
C ARG A 93 1.32 17.36 18.43
N ILE A 94 0.55 16.26 18.43
CA ILE A 94 -0.87 16.32 18.80
C ILE A 94 -1.04 16.68 20.27
N TRP A 95 -0.21 16.13 21.15
CA TRP A 95 -0.22 16.44 22.57
C TRP A 95 0.09 17.91 22.84
N ASP A 96 1.14 18.41 22.19
CA ASP A 96 1.59 19.80 22.27
C ASP A 96 0.52 20.76 21.78
N ALA A 97 -0.15 20.40 20.68
CA ALA A 97 -1.21 21.21 20.10
C ALA A 97 -2.43 21.30 21.01
N MET A 98 -2.74 20.24 21.75
CA MET A 98 -3.91 20.16 22.62
C MET A 98 -3.67 20.78 24.00
N ASN A 99 -2.42 20.79 24.49
CA ASN A 99 -2.05 21.31 25.81
C ASN A 99 -1.28 22.65 25.75
N ARG A 100 -1.43 23.43 24.68
CA ARG A 100 -0.73 24.72 24.54
C ARG A 100 -1.00 25.62 25.75
N GLY A 101 0.04 26.25 26.27
CA GLY A 101 -0.04 27.18 27.40
C GLY A 101 -0.14 26.51 28.78
N ARG A 102 -0.23 25.18 28.86
CA ARG A 102 -0.16 24.40 30.12
C ARG A 102 1.12 23.59 30.26
N GLN A 103 1.96 23.58 29.22
CA GLN A 103 3.18 22.78 29.22
C GLN A 103 4.30 23.54 29.92
N TRP A 104 5.13 22.81 30.68
CA TRP A 104 6.30 23.41 31.34
C TRP A 104 7.18 24.17 30.36
N LYS A 105 7.38 23.65 29.13
CA LYS A 105 8.16 24.35 28.10
C LYS A 105 7.59 25.72 27.69
N ASP A 106 6.27 25.91 27.80
CA ASP A 106 5.63 27.18 27.49
C ASP A 106 5.74 28.16 28.67
N ILE A 107 5.80 27.68 29.91
CA ILE A 107 5.75 28.51 31.13
C ILE A 107 7.15 28.74 31.74
N LYS A 108 8.12 27.87 31.45
CA LYS A 108 9.48 27.87 32.02
C LYS A 108 10.20 29.22 31.93
N HIS A 109 9.99 29.97 30.85
CA HIS A 109 10.62 31.27 30.65
C HIS A 109 10.25 32.28 31.75
N GLN A 110 9.07 32.15 32.36
CA GLN A 110 8.60 33.06 33.43
C GLN A 110 9.32 32.80 34.76
N TYR A 111 9.80 31.57 34.98
CA TYR A 111 10.46 31.19 36.22
C TYR A 111 11.98 31.38 36.16
N MET A 112 12.60 31.13 35.00
CA MET A 112 14.05 31.35 34.85
C MET A 112 14.45 32.83 34.93
N VAL A 113 13.60 33.75 34.42
CA VAL A 113 13.86 35.20 34.54
C VAL A 113 13.73 35.66 35.99
N LYS A 114 12.79 35.08 36.74
CA LYS A 114 12.61 35.41 38.16
C LYS A 114 13.81 34.96 39.01
N ASP A 115 14.42 33.82 38.70
CA ASP A 115 15.62 33.36 39.39
C ASP A 115 16.83 34.27 39.07
N GLU A 116 16.94 34.81 37.86
CA GLU A 116 18.00 35.76 37.47
C GLU A 116 17.82 37.15 38.10
N GLU A 117 16.58 37.62 38.30
CA GLU A 117 16.28 38.90 38.97
C GLU A 117 16.38 38.83 40.51
N ASP A 118 16.20 37.66 41.14
CA ASP A 118 16.31 37.48 42.60
C ASP A 118 17.78 37.27 43.07
N ASP A 119 18.73 37.00 42.15
CA ASP A 119 20.17 36.80 42.42
C ASP A 119 21.05 38.06 42.17
N GLU A 120 20.48 39.19 41.72
CA GLU A 120 21.10 40.54 41.67
C GLU A 120 20.67 41.44 42.85
#